data_AF-A0A6S7JLF1-F1
#
_entry.id   AF-A0A6S7JLF1-F1
#
_cell.length_a   1.000
_cell.length_b   1.000
_cell.length_c   1.000
_cell.angle_alpha   90.00
_cell.angle_beta   90.00
_cell.angle_gamma   90.00
#
_symmetry.space_group_name_H-M   'P 1'
#
loop_
_entity.id
_entity.type
_entity.pdbx_description
1 polymer ?
#
loop_
_entity_poly.entity_id
_entity_poly.type
_entity_poly.pdbx_seq_one_letter_code
_entity_poly.pdbx_strand_id
1 'polypeptide(L)'
;MRALPTVMPEVYDAFLAGHFSVQMSKSNPFGQNEADKTIENTINRDCKTSGGYIGFSANFAATQRWVLNNSRRSSYRRLFREHVSLLSTENKPHKELSPSHIRSDMEAVANVVDVLENVFCNPWNRDVVHLISLSTGISATPEVRDDLLQANEKGKSASRKFVEQRCSSDESVPFFDPLTKLKLKSFKYLKAVTKVRSKDAVIPIKLDRDVFARMALLGQFRKIDMRLVFTYPLGPLPWALADPYGLPRKTNKAKLAQQLEKQVVIKDCYPLDATSIYDGMAVLQKFKPPPGATFAVLAESLFTMLTSNSSKRIDVVSDIYKDISIKNAERSKRATGPVGITYKNILPGYRVKNWSKILSVSANKTDSSEARVVPELRSNHEEADTRMVLHAKHAGGKCVIYSEDTDVMILLIGHAHNLGKCYLQKGNGSKRRIVGISEIADQLERQVADGITKQEACEALMGLHALTGCDTVSAFSSKGKLRSMQMLVKNHIYANTMKDIGKEWSVSDDTFSATEEFVCHLYGKKGKSVDSLRYELHYAKGGKVAPEALPPCQSSLRLHVSRANYQAAIWRRATEACPDIPSPHGHGWN
;
A
#
# COMPACT_ATOMS: atom_id res chain seq x y z
N MET A 1 35.71 -31.10 39.36
CA MET A 1 35.65 -32.56 39.12
C MET A 1 37.01 -33.27 39.21
N ARG A 2 38.15 -32.70 38.83
CA ARG A 2 39.44 -33.44 38.84
C ARG A 2 40.03 -33.74 40.23
N ALA A 3 39.68 -32.98 41.27
CA ALA A 3 40.14 -33.21 42.65
C ALA A 3 39.13 -33.97 43.53
N LEU A 4 37.94 -34.27 43.01
CA LEU A 4 36.88 -35.00 43.73
C LEU A 4 37.31 -36.41 44.18
N PRO A 5 38.07 -37.20 43.38
CA PRO A 5 38.52 -38.53 43.79
C PRO A 5 39.36 -38.55 45.08
N THR A 6 40.07 -37.45 45.35
CA THR A 6 40.99 -37.33 46.50
C THR A 6 40.38 -36.60 47.68
N VAL A 7 39.52 -35.60 47.44
CA VAL A 7 38.98 -34.72 48.49
C VAL A 7 37.64 -35.23 49.03
N MET A 8 36.81 -35.86 48.19
CA MET A 8 35.51 -36.46 48.57
C MET A 8 35.24 -37.71 47.70
N PRO A 9 35.93 -38.85 47.96
CA PRO A 9 35.87 -40.05 47.13
C PRO A 9 34.45 -40.60 47.00
N GLU A 10 33.67 -40.55 48.08
CA GLU A 10 32.28 -41.01 48.14
C GLU A 10 31.34 -40.27 47.17
N VAL A 11 31.53 -38.96 46.97
CA VAL A 11 30.74 -38.18 46.00
C VAL A 11 31.15 -38.53 44.58
N TYR A 12 32.44 -38.79 44.36
CA TYR A 12 32.97 -39.22 43.07
C TYR A 12 32.43 -40.60 42.69
N ASP A 13 32.44 -41.56 43.61
CA ASP A 13 31.92 -42.91 43.42
C ASP A 13 30.41 -42.91 43.19
N ALA A 14 29.65 -42.11 43.95
CA ALA A 14 28.22 -41.93 43.73
C ALA A 14 27.91 -41.31 42.36
N PHE A 15 28.72 -40.34 41.91
CA PHE A 15 28.58 -39.74 40.59
C PHE A 15 28.87 -40.75 39.47
N LEU A 16 29.91 -41.57 39.60
CA LEU A 16 30.22 -42.66 38.66
C LEU A 16 29.15 -43.75 38.65
N ALA A 17 28.53 -44.02 39.79
CA ALA A 17 27.38 -44.92 39.90
C ALA A 17 26.07 -44.33 39.31
N GLY A 18 26.10 -43.10 38.77
CA GLY A 18 24.96 -42.46 38.13
C GLY A 18 23.98 -41.79 39.10
N HIS A 19 24.34 -41.63 40.37
CA HIS A 19 23.48 -41.05 41.42
C HIS A 19 23.29 -39.51 41.31
N PHE A 20 23.42 -38.95 40.10
CA PHE A 20 23.11 -37.54 39.80
C PHE A 20 21.80 -37.38 39.00
N SER A 21 21.18 -38.50 38.60
CA SER A 21 19.88 -38.53 37.91
C SER A 21 18.98 -39.61 38.50
N VAL A 22 17.67 -39.45 38.37
CA VAL A 22 16.66 -40.33 38.94
C VAL A 22 15.86 -40.97 37.81
N GLN A 23 15.82 -42.30 37.82
CA GLN A 23 15.03 -43.10 36.88
C GLN A 23 13.65 -43.38 37.46
N MET A 24 12.59 -42.81 36.85
CA MET A 24 11.22 -43.00 37.34
C MET A 24 10.53 -44.25 36.76
N SER A 25 10.85 -44.64 35.52
CA SER A 25 10.20 -45.76 34.82
C SER A 25 11.10 -46.99 34.78
N LYS A 26 10.55 -48.19 35.00
CA LYS A 26 11.31 -49.44 34.81
C LYS A 26 11.48 -49.82 33.34
N SER A 27 10.67 -49.26 32.43
CA SER A 27 10.59 -49.68 31.02
C SER A 27 11.23 -48.71 30.02
N ASN A 28 11.68 -47.52 30.46
CA ASN A 28 12.34 -46.56 29.58
C ASN A 28 13.76 -46.21 30.08
N PRO A 29 14.81 -46.88 29.60
CA PRO A 29 16.18 -46.67 30.06
C PRO A 29 16.74 -45.26 29.74
N PHE A 30 16.10 -44.50 28.83
CA PHE A 30 16.48 -43.13 28.48
C PHE A 30 15.67 -42.05 29.24
N GLY A 31 14.93 -42.45 30.27
CA GLY A 31 14.02 -41.58 31.03
C GLY A 31 14.60 -40.97 32.31
N GLN A 32 15.93 -40.98 32.49
CA GLN A 32 16.59 -40.42 33.67
C GLN A 32 16.42 -38.89 33.69
N ASN A 33 15.91 -38.36 34.80
CA ASN A 33 15.72 -36.92 34.99
C ASN A 33 16.59 -36.40 36.12
N GLU A 34 16.89 -35.11 36.10
CA GLU A 34 17.47 -34.44 37.27
C GLU A 34 16.55 -34.58 38.50
N ALA A 35 17.15 -34.65 39.69
CA ALA A 35 16.42 -34.91 40.93
C ALA A 35 15.30 -33.88 41.17
N ASP A 36 15.53 -32.61 40.84
CA ASP A 36 14.54 -31.53 40.99
C ASP A 36 13.29 -31.73 40.10
N LYS A 37 13.47 -31.98 38.80
CA LYS A 37 12.36 -32.35 37.89
C LYS A 37 11.66 -33.62 38.34
N THR A 38 12.38 -34.56 38.95
CA THR A 38 11.80 -35.80 39.45
C THR A 38 10.89 -35.54 40.65
N ILE A 39 11.32 -34.69 41.58
CA ILE A 39 10.48 -34.19 42.69
C ILE A 39 9.26 -33.47 42.12
N GLU A 40 9.44 -32.68 41.05
CA GLU A 40 8.35 -31.96 40.40
C GLU A 40 7.27 -32.90 39.83
N ASN A 41 7.70 -33.97 39.14
CA ASN A 41 6.83 -34.94 38.47
C ASN A 41 6.27 -36.03 39.39
N THR A 42 6.78 -36.15 40.62
CA THR A 42 6.33 -37.14 41.62
C THR A 42 5.63 -36.46 42.81
N ILE A 43 6.41 -35.90 43.74
CA ILE A 43 5.94 -35.33 45.00
C ILE A 43 5.10 -34.07 44.75
N ASN A 44 5.60 -33.14 43.92
CA ASN A 44 4.90 -31.89 43.68
C ASN A 44 3.69 -32.08 42.75
N ARG A 45 3.69 -33.10 41.89
CA ARG A 45 2.57 -33.39 40.97
C ARG A 45 1.25 -33.53 41.72
N ASP A 46 1.24 -34.23 42.85
CA ASP A 46 0.03 -34.42 43.67
C ASP A 46 -0.28 -33.22 44.59
N CYS A 47 0.68 -32.30 44.73
CA CYS A 47 0.53 -31.00 45.40
C CYS A 47 0.05 -29.88 44.45
N LYS A 48 0.18 -30.06 43.12
CA LYS A 48 -0.15 -29.04 42.11
C LYS A 48 -1.66 -28.89 41.98
N THR A 49 -2.14 -27.66 42.13
CA THR A 49 -3.48 -27.19 41.73
C THR A 49 -3.38 -26.42 40.42
N SER A 50 -4.48 -26.25 39.69
CA SER A 50 -4.54 -25.58 38.38
C SER A 50 -4.02 -24.13 38.36
N GLY A 51 -3.78 -23.51 39.53
CA GLY A 51 -3.27 -22.14 39.66
C GLY A 51 -1.94 -21.98 40.42
N GLY A 52 -1.35 -23.05 40.97
CA GLY A 52 -0.11 -22.94 41.76
C GLY A 52 -0.22 -22.13 43.06
N TYR A 53 0.91 -21.66 43.59
CA TYR A 53 1.01 -20.85 44.83
C TYR A 53 0.49 -19.41 44.62
N ILE A 54 0.68 -18.86 43.42
CA ILE A 54 0.29 -17.48 43.07
C ILE A 54 -1.20 -17.48 42.72
N GLY A 55 -2.02 -16.83 43.55
CA GLY A 55 -3.47 -16.72 43.33
C GLY A 55 -4.32 -17.68 44.17
N PHE A 56 -3.73 -18.49 45.05
CA PHE A 56 -4.48 -19.36 45.97
C PHE A 56 -5.20 -18.57 47.09
N SER A 57 -4.54 -17.59 47.71
CA SER A 57 -5.11 -16.74 48.77
C SER A 57 -4.22 -15.51 49.00
N ALA A 58 -4.84 -14.34 49.22
CA ALA A 58 -4.14 -13.12 49.64
C ALA A 58 -3.88 -13.07 51.16
N ASN A 59 -4.51 -13.97 51.95
CA ASN A 59 -4.32 -14.06 53.39
C ASN A 59 -3.09 -14.90 53.74
N PHE A 60 -2.08 -14.26 54.32
CA PHE A 60 -0.80 -14.89 54.69
C PHE A 60 -0.97 -16.09 55.64
N ALA A 61 -1.81 -15.99 56.66
CA ALA A 61 -2.01 -17.08 57.62
C ALA A 61 -2.68 -18.31 56.97
N ALA A 62 -3.59 -18.09 56.02
CA ALA A 62 -4.21 -19.16 55.25
C ALA A 62 -3.20 -19.84 54.31
N THR A 63 -2.36 -19.05 53.63
CA THR A 63 -1.29 -19.54 52.77
C THR A 63 -0.24 -20.31 53.58
N GLN A 64 0.16 -19.82 54.75
CA GLN A 64 1.09 -20.50 55.64
C GLN A 64 0.54 -21.85 56.11
N ARG A 65 -0.72 -21.92 56.56
CA ARG A 65 -1.38 -23.18 56.92
C ARG A 65 -1.50 -24.14 55.74
N TRP A 66 -1.73 -23.63 54.53
CA TRP A 66 -1.78 -24.45 53.33
C TRP A 66 -0.41 -25.06 53.03
N VAL A 67 0.65 -24.24 52.98
CA VAL A 67 2.03 -24.69 52.71
C VAL A 67 2.47 -25.75 53.73
N LEU A 68 2.26 -25.51 55.03
CA LEU A 68 2.64 -26.43 56.10
C LEU A 68 1.93 -27.78 56.03
N ASN A 69 0.69 -27.81 55.52
CA ASN A 69 -0.11 -29.05 55.47
C ASN A 69 -0.16 -29.70 54.08
N ASN A 70 0.37 -29.06 53.03
CA ASN A 70 0.16 -29.50 51.65
C ASN A 70 0.76 -30.88 51.38
N SER A 71 1.98 -31.13 51.86
CA SER A 71 2.68 -32.42 51.72
C SER A 71 1.96 -33.58 52.40
N ARG A 72 1.35 -33.34 53.57
CA ARG A 72 0.52 -34.34 54.26
C ARG A 72 -0.78 -34.60 53.51
N ARG A 73 -1.43 -33.54 52.99
CA ARG A 73 -2.66 -33.65 52.20
C ARG A 73 -2.45 -34.37 50.87
N SER A 74 -1.33 -34.14 50.18
CA SER A 74 -1.01 -34.88 48.95
C SER A 74 -0.77 -36.36 49.23
N SER A 75 -0.10 -36.68 50.35
CA SER A 75 0.08 -38.06 50.81
C SER A 75 -1.26 -38.78 51.04
N TYR A 76 -2.22 -38.12 51.73
CA TYR A 76 -3.57 -38.68 51.90
C TYR A 76 -4.34 -38.82 50.59
N ARG A 77 -4.23 -37.86 49.67
CA ARG A 77 -4.86 -37.95 48.33
C ARG A 77 -4.30 -39.12 47.53
N ARG A 78 -2.99 -39.35 47.60
CA ARG A 78 -2.34 -40.48 46.93
C ARG A 78 -2.85 -41.80 47.50
N LEU A 79 -2.81 -41.97 48.82
CA LEU A 79 -3.31 -43.17 49.50
C LEU A 79 -4.79 -43.43 49.19
N PHE A 80 -5.61 -42.37 49.15
CA PHE A 80 -7.02 -42.49 48.79
C PHE A 80 -7.17 -42.97 47.33
N ARG A 81 -6.45 -42.37 46.38
CA ARG A 81 -6.46 -42.78 44.95
C ARG A 81 -5.99 -44.21 44.75
N GLU A 82 -4.99 -44.65 45.51
CA GLU A 82 -4.54 -46.04 45.55
C GLU A 82 -5.66 -46.95 46.04
N HIS A 83 -6.31 -46.59 47.15
CA HIS A 83 -7.38 -47.38 47.76
C HIS A 83 -8.62 -47.50 46.85
N VAL A 84 -8.95 -46.45 46.10
CA VAL A 84 -10.07 -46.47 45.13
C VAL A 84 -9.67 -46.92 43.72
N SER A 85 -8.46 -47.47 43.54
CA SER A 85 -7.96 -47.98 42.24
C SER A 85 -8.01 -46.96 41.09
N LEU A 86 -7.95 -45.66 41.39
CA LEU A 86 -7.93 -44.59 40.38
C LEU A 86 -6.53 -44.32 39.80
N LEU A 87 -5.50 -45.06 40.25
CA LEU A 87 -4.20 -45.05 39.60
C LEU A 87 -4.24 -45.99 38.40
N SER A 88 -4.23 -45.43 37.19
CA SER A 88 -4.12 -46.25 35.98
C SER A 88 -2.80 -47.02 35.99
N THR A 89 -2.87 -48.35 36.03
CA THR A 89 -1.74 -49.28 35.86
C THR A 89 -1.25 -49.39 34.42
N GLU A 90 -1.92 -48.72 33.48
CA GLU A 90 -1.52 -48.71 32.08
C GLU A 90 -0.23 -47.91 31.87
N ASN A 91 0.78 -48.57 31.29
CA ASN A 91 1.96 -47.95 30.70
C ASN A 91 1.52 -47.04 29.54
N LYS A 92 1.05 -45.83 29.85
CA LYS A 92 0.70 -44.85 28.82
C LYS A 92 1.97 -44.46 28.06
N PRO A 93 1.96 -44.46 26.72
CA PRO A 93 3.09 -43.97 25.94
C PRO A 93 3.37 -42.52 26.29
N HIS A 94 4.59 -42.06 26.01
CA HIS A 94 5.00 -40.67 26.23
C HIS A 94 3.95 -39.71 25.62
N LYS A 95 3.72 -38.55 26.25
CA LYS A 95 2.66 -37.60 25.86
C LYS A 95 2.71 -37.23 24.37
N GLU A 96 3.91 -37.16 23.80
CA GLU A 96 4.15 -36.84 22.38
C GLU A 96 3.81 -37.99 21.44
N LEU A 97 3.84 -39.23 21.93
CA LEU A 97 3.45 -40.44 21.19
C LEU A 97 1.95 -40.73 21.33
N SER A 98 1.18 -39.80 21.89
CA SER A 98 -0.27 -39.98 22.01
C SER A 98 -0.93 -39.88 20.62
N PRO A 99 -1.94 -40.70 20.32
CA PRO A 99 -2.65 -40.64 19.04
C PRO A 99 -3.23 -39.25 18.72
N SER A 100 -3.59 -38.47 19.75
CA SER A 100 -4.10 -37.11 19.58
C SER A 100 -3.01 -36.12 19.16
N HIS A 101 -1.80 -36.20 19.74
CA HIS A 101 -0.69 -35.34 19.31
C HIS A 101 -0.24 -35.69 17.90
N ILE A 102 -0.07 -36.99 17.60
CA ILE A 102 0.31 -37.43 16.26
C ILE A 102 -0.70 -36.92 15.23
N ARG A 103 -2.00 -36.99 15.52
CA ARG A 103 -3.03 -36.44 14.62
C ARG A 103 -2.89 -34.93 14.42
N SER A 104 -2.71 -34.18 15.50
CA SER A 104 -2.52 -32.72 15.45
C SER A 104 -1.27 -32.34 14.65
N ASP A 105 -0.18 -33.07 14.82
CA ASP A 105 1.07 -32.84 14.09
C ASP A 105 0.90 -33.16 12.60
N MET A 106 0.23 -34.27 12.27
CA MET A 106 -0.09 -34.62 10.88
C MET A 106 -0.98 -33.59 10.21
N GLU A 107 -1.97 -33.04 10.93
CA GLU A 107 -2.81 -31.96 10.43
C GLU A 107 -2.01 -30.66 10.21
N ALA A 108 -1.10 -30.32 11.14
CA ALA A 108 -0.20 -29.18 10.98
C ALA A 108 0.72 -29.35 9.75
N VAL A 109 1.27 -30.54 9.53
CA VAL A 109 2.09 -30.86 8.34
C VAL A 109 1.25 -30.76 7.07
N ALA A 110 0.05 -31.34 7.04
CA ALA A 110 -0.85 -31.29 5.89
C ALA A 110 -1.20 -29.84 5.50
N ASN A 111 -1.42 -28.97 6.49
CA ASN A 111 -1.65 -27.54 6.25
C ASN A 111 -0.44 -26.84 5.62
N VAL A 112 0.79 -27.18 6.04
CA VAL A 112 2.01 -26.63 5.43
C VAL A 112 2.17 -27.11 3.99
N VAL A 113 1.91 -28.40 3.72
CA VAL A 113 1.96 -28.98 2.37
C VAL A 113 0.92 -28.33 1.46
N ASP A 114 -0.34 -28.21 1.89
CA ASP A 114 -1.40 -27.52 1.11
C ASP A 114 -1.01 -26.08 0.78
N VAL A 115 -0.35 -25.38 1.70
CA VAL A 115 0.14 -24.03 1.47
C VAL A 115 1.27 -24.00 0.43
N LEU A 116 2.19 -24.95 0.45
CA LEU A 116 3.31 -25.00 -0.50
C LEU A 116 2.92 -25.48 -1.90
N GLU A 117 1.95 -26.40 -2.00
CA GLU A 117 1.49 -26.97 -3.27
C GLU A 117 0.39 -26.13 -3.94
N ASN A 118 -0.60 -25.67 -3.16
CA ASN A 118 -1.82 -25.08 -3.70
C ASN A 118 -1.89 -23.55 -3.55
N VAL A 119 -0.96 -22.92 -2.82
CA VAL A 119 -0.97 -21.46 -2.55
C VAL A 119 0.32 -20.79 -3.00
N PHE A 120 1.46 -21.35 -2.65
CA PHE A 120 2.76 -20.87 -3.09
C PHE A 120 3.21 -21.55 -4.39
N CYS A 121 4.37 -21.11 -4.90
CA CYS A 121 5.08 -21.87 -5.91
C CYS A 121 5.80 -23.01 -5.20
N ASN A 122 5.44 -24.25 -5.54
CA ASN A 122 6.07 -25.44 -4.99
C ASN A 122 7.60 -25.38 -5.26
N PRO A 123 8.44 -25.22 -4.22
CA PRO A 123 9.89 -25.04 -4.40
C PRO A 123 10.60 -26.30 -4.89
N TRP A 124 9.90 -27.44 -4.90
CA TRP A 124 10.40 -28.71 -5.40
C TRP A 124 9.91 -29.04 -6.81
N ASN A 125 9.10 -28.17 -7.41
CA ASN A 125 8.69 -28.33 -8.80
C ASN A 125 9.88 -28.03 -9.73
N ARG A 126 10.26 -29.03 -10.53
CA ARG A 126 11.43 -28.98 -11.43
C ARG A 126 11.23 -28.09 -12.66
N ASP A 127 9.99 -27.67 -12.93
CA ASP A 127 9.64 -26.85 -14.10
C ASP A 127 9.73 -25.33 -13.83
N VAL A 128 10.15 -24.92 -12.62
CA VAL A 128 10.23 -23.51 -12.24
C VAL A 128 11.56 -22.90 -12.69
N VAL A 129 11.50 -22.05 -13.71
CA VAL A 129 12.67 -21.39 -14.35
C VAL A 129 13.24 -20.21 -13.53
N HIS A 130 12.51 -19.74 -12.51
CA HIS A 130 12.85 -18.52 -11.77
C HIS A 130 13.10 -18.78 -10.28
N LEU A 131 14.11 -18.10 -9.69
CA LEU A 131 14.44 -18.22 -8.27
C LEU A 131 13.50 -17.34 -7.44
N ILE A 132 12.69 -17.95 -6.56
CA ILE A 132 11.61 -17.27 -5.83
C ILE A 132 11.89 -17.27 -4.32
N SER A 133 11.60 -16.16 -3.65
CA SER A 133 11.66 -16.07 -2.18
C SER A 133 10.42 -16.72 -1.54
N LEU A 134 10.60 -17.73 -0.69
CA LEU A 134 9.49 -18.44 -0.03
C LEU A 134 8.67 -17.56 0.93
N SER A 135 9.31 -16.61 1.62
CA SER A 135 8.62 -15.74 2.57
C SER A 135 7.82 -14.62 1.90
N THR A 136 8.15 -14.26 0.65
CA THR A 136 7.56 -13.10 -0.04
C THR A 136 6.91 -13.43 -1.38
N GLY A 137 7.13 -14.61 -1.95
CA GLY A 137 6.66 -14.99 -3.29
C GLY A 137 7.30 -14.21 -4.44
N ILE A 138 8.33 -13.41 -4.17
CA ILE A 138 8.96 -12.53 -5.18
C ILE A 138 9.95 -13.33 -6.02
N SER A 139 9.83 -13.22 -7.35
CA SER A 139 10.81 -13.76 -8.30
C SER A 139 12.05 -12.87 -8.40
N ALA A 140 13.23 -13.47 -8.42
CA ALA A 140 14.49 -12.78 -8.63
C ALA A 140 14.57 -12.23 -10.07
N THR A 141 15.10 -11.01 -10.22
CA THR A 141 15.54 -10.52 -11.54
C THR A 141 16.75 -11.33 -12.01
N PRO A 142 17.06 -11.38 -13.32
CA PRO A 142 18.23 -12.08 -13.83
C PRO A 142 19.52 -11.70 -13.09
N GLU A 143 19.70 -10.40 -12.83
CA GLU A 143 20.86 -9.87 -12.10
C GLU A 143 20.96 -10.39 -10.66
N VAL A 144 19.84 -10.44 -9.92
CA VAL A 144 19.80 -10.95 -8.54
C VAL A 144 19.97 -12.47 -8.53
N ARG A 145 19.36 -13.16 -9.47
CA ARG A 145 19.48 -14.61 -9.64
C ARG A 145 20.94 -15.01 -9.86
N ASP A 146 21.61 -14.35 -10.80
CA ASP A 146 22.98 -14.68 -11.17
C ASP A 146 23.95 -14.38 -10.01
N ASP A 147 23.75 -13.27 -9.28
CA ASP A 147 24.54 -12.95 -8.08
C ASP A 147 24.33 -13.96 -6.95
N LEU A 148 23.10 -14.44 -6.73
CA LEU A 148 22.80 -15.45 -5.71
C LEU A 148 23.40 -16.81 -6.06
N LEU A 149 23.28 -17.25 -7.32
CA LEU A 149 23.81 -18.52 -7.79
C LEU A 149 25.35 -18.54 -7.81
N GLN A 150 25.98 -17.41 -8.14
CA GLN A 150 27.44 -17.31 -8.26
C GLN A 150 28.12 -16.79 -6.98
N ALA A 151 27.39 -16.49 -5.91
CA ALA A 151 27.94 -15.90 -4.69
C ALA A 151 29.10 -16.71 -4.12
N ASN A 152 28.98 -18.04 -4.11
CA ASN A 152 30.01 -18.95 -3.62
C ASN A 152 31.29 -18.87 -4.48
N GLU A 153 31.16 -18.97 -5.81
CA GLU A 153 32.31 -18.90 -6.73
C GLU A 153 33.01 -17.54 -6.69
N LYS A 154 32.23 -16.44 -6.61
CA LYS A 154 32.78 -15.08 -6.42
C LYS A 154 33.54 -14.97 -5.10
N GLY A 155 33.04 -15.58 -4.02
CA GLY A 155 33.71 -15.64 -2.73
C GLY A 155 35.03 -16.43 -2.78
N LYS A 156 35.03 -17.60 -3.41
CA LYS A 156 36.25 -18.41 -3.61
C LYS A 156 37.30 -17.66 -4.45
N SER A 157 36.89 -16.95 -5.50
CA SER A 157 37.80 -16.13 -6.31
C SER A 157 38.39 -14.99 -5.50
N ALA A 158 37.60 -14.30 -4.68
CA ALA A 158 38.09 -13.25 -3.79
C ALA A 158 39.06 -13.78 -2.72
N SER A 159 38.80 -14.96 -2.17
CA SER A 159 39.70 -15.62 -1.22
C SER A 159 41.04 -15.99 -1.86
N ARG A 160 41.05 -16.55 -3.08
CA ARG A 160 42.29 -16.83 -3.82
C ARG A 160 43.10 -15.57 -4.07
N LYS A 161 42.46 -14.50 -4.54
CA LYS A 161 43.12 -13.20 -4.74
C LYS A 161 43.72 -12.64 -3.47
N PHE A 162 43.06 -12.81 -2.32
CA PHE A 162 43.60 -12.38 -1.04
C PHE A 162 44.92 -13.09 -0.72
N VAL A 163 44.95 -14.42 -0.86
CA VAL A 163 46.15 -15.23 -0.61
C VAL A 163 47.27 -14.85 -1.58
N GLU A 164 46.96 -14.71 -2.87
CA GLU A 164 47.92 -14.34 -3.91
C GLU A 164 48.51 -12.95 -3.75
N GLN A 165 47.74 -11.98 -3.23
CA GLN A 165 48.19 -10.59 -3.14
C GLN A 165 48.90 -10.25 -1.84
N ARG A 166 48.57 -10.96 -0.75
CA ARG A 166 48.94 -10.59 0.63
C ARG A 166 49.66 -11.70 1.41
N CYS A 167 49.68 -12.92 0.90
CA CYS A 167 50.34 -14.07 1.55
C CYS A 167 51.39 -14.72 0.64
N SER A 168 51.72 -14.08 -0.48
CA SER A 168 52.80 -14.44 -1.40
C SER A 168 54.15 -13.89 -0.92
N SER A 169 55.24 -14.49 -1.40
CA SER A 169 56.61 -14.03 -1.15
C SER A 169 56.88 -12.62 -1.69
N ASP A 170 56.18 -12.24 -2.77
CA ASP A 170 56.12 -10.88 -3.32
C ASP A 170 54.76 -10.27 -2.98
N GLU A 171 54.68 -9.55 -1.85
CA GLU A 171 53.46 -8.88 -1.40
C GLU A 171 53.20 -7.63 -2.26
N SER A 172 52.03 -7.57 -2.90
CA SER A 172 51.63 -6.43 -3.74
C SER A 172 50.79 -5.38 -3.00
N VAL A 173 50.18 -5.77 -1.87
CA VAL A 173 49.30 -4.94 -1.05
C VAL A 173 49.47 -5.33 0.42
N PRO A 174 49.61 -4.38 1.37
CA PRO A 174 49.77 -4.68 2.79
C PRO A 174 48.65 -5.57 3.37
N PHE A 175 49.04 -6.51 4.23
CA PHE A 175 48.13 -7.47 4.87
C PHE A 175 46.91 -6.82 5.54
N PHE A 176 47.08 -5.67 6.21
CA PHE A 176 46.03 -5.01 7.01
C PHE A 176 45.14 -4.03 6.23
N ASP A 177 45.36 -3.85 4.93
CA ASP A 177 44.55 -2.93 4.14
C ASP A 177 43.08 -3.37 4.05
N PRO A 178 42.11 -2.45 3.96
CA PRO A 178 40.69 -2.81 3.86
C PRO A 178 40.38 -3.74 2.67
N LEU A 179 39.55 -4.77 2.91
CA LEU A 179 39.07 -5.65 1.84
C LEU A 179 37.97 -4.97 1.02
N THR A 180 38.06 -5.09 -0.31
CA THR A 180 37.00 -4.60 -1.19
C THR A 180 35.74 -5.44 -1.00
N LYS A 181 34.66 -4.80 -0.55
CA LYS A 181 33.36 -5.47 -0.38
C LYS A 181 32.74 -5.82 -1.73
N LEU A 182 32.50 -7.11 -1.97
CA LEU A 182 31.72 -7.58 -3.12
C LEU A 182 30.26 -7.10 -2.98
N LYS A 183 29.84 -6.19 -3.86
CA LYS A 183 28.49 -5.59 -3.86
C LYS A 183 27.45 -6.52 -4.49
N LEU A 184 27.34 -7.75 -4.00
CA LEU A 184 26.38 -8.75 -4.51
C LEU A 184 24.94 -8.29 -4.26
N LYS A 185 24.10 -8.40 -5.30
CA LYS A 185 22.68 -8.13 -5.22
C LYS A 185 21.94 -9.29 -4.57
N SER A 186 20.89 -8.98 -3.81
CA SER A 186 20.02 -9.94 -3.14
C SER A 186 18.57 -9.48 -3.22
N PHE A 187 17.62 -10.27 -2.71
CA PHE A 187 16.21 -9.86 -2.63
C PHE A 187 15.99 -8.52 -1.90
N LYS A 188 16.94 -8.06 -1.07
CA LYS A 188 16.91 -6.73 -0.44
C LYS A 188 16.99 -5.59 -1.47
N TYR A 189 17.61 -5.82 -2.62
CA TYR A 189 17.74 -4.85 -3.72
C TYR A 189 16.46 -4.70 -4.54
N LEU A 190 15.52 -5.65 -4.44
CA LEU A 190 14.21 -5.57 -5.07
C LEU A 190 13.26 -4.61 -4.34
N LYS A 191 13.60 -4.18 -3.11
CA LYS A 191 12.89 -3.10 -2.41
C LYS A 191 13.24 -1.78 -3.10
N ALA A 192 12.40 -1.37 -4.04
CA ALA A 192 12.60 -0.15 -4.82
C ALA A 192 12.69 1.08 -3.90
N VAL A 193 13.88 1.66 -3.81
CA VAL A 193 14.03 3.11 -3.66
C VAL A 193 14.09 3.64 -5.08
N THR A 194 13.15 4.49 -5.45
CA THR A 194 13.13 5.16 -6.76
C THR A 194 14.48 5.87 -6.96
N LYS A 195 15.25 5.43 -7.97
CA LYS A 195 16.51 6.08 -8.35
C LYS A 195 16.30 6.74 -9.70
N VAL A 196 16.53 8.05 -9.79
CA VAL A 196 16.63 8.74 -11.08
C VAL A 196 17.99 8.38 -11.69
N ARG A 197 17.99 7.85 -12.92
CA ARG A 197 19.19 7.70 -13.73
C ARG A 197 19.45 9.03 -14.45
N SER A 198 20.54 9.70 -14.11
CA SER A 198 21.23 10.60 -15.04
C SER A 198 22.44 9.86 -15.61
N LYS A 199 22.92 10.25 -16.80
CA LYS A 199 23.95 9.54 -17.59
C LYS A 199 25.21 9.19 -16.79
N ASP A 200 25.52 9.89 -15.69
CA ASP A 200 26.77 9.70 -14.94
C ASP A 200 26.61 9.39 -13.43
N ALA A 201 25.40 9.28 -12.86
CA ALA A 201 25.28 8.97 -11.42
C ALA A 201 23.93 8.37 -10.99
N VAL A 202 24.01 7.42 -10.05
CA VAL A 202 22.87 6.86 -9.32
C VAL A 202 22.78 7.54 -7.95
N ILE A 203 22.02 8.63 -7.86
CA ILE A 203 21.86 9.37 -6.61
C ILE A 203 20.67 8.78 -5.82
N PRO A 204 20.86 8.30 -4.58
CA PRO A 204 19.74 7.97 -3.72
C PRO A 204 18.95 9.24 -3.45
N ILE A 205 17.68 9.28 -3.86
CA ILE A 205 16.77 10.39 -3.58
C ILE A 205 16.43 10.32 -2.09
N LYS A 206 17.28 10.93 -1.27
CA LYS A 206 16.92 11.30 0.10
C LYS A 206 16.77 12.81 0.14
N LEU A 207 15.68 13.22 0.78
CA LEU A 207 15.36 14.59 1.11
C LEU A 207 16.50 15.21 1.93
N ASP A 208 17.44 15.88 1.26
CA ASP A 208 18.49 16.64 1.92
C ASP A 208 18.12 18.13 1.82
N ARG A 209 17.36 18.61 2.82
CA ARG A 209 16.98 20.02 2.97
C ARG A 209 18.22 20.92 3.03
N ASP A 210 19.36 20.38 3.46
CA ASP A 210 20.62 21.10 3.53
C ASP A 210 21.18 21.34 2.12
N VAL A 211 20.80 20.58 1.09
CA VAL A 211 21.15 20.92 -0.31
C VAL A 211 20.54 22.26 -0.70
N PHE A 212 19.26 22.51 -0.40
CA PHE A 212 18.62 23.79 -0.73
C PHE A 212 19.32 24.96 -0.04
N ALA A 213 19.55 24.83 1.28
CA ALA A 213 20.24 25.86 2.05
C ALA A 213 21.68 26.08 1.56
N ARG A 214 22.44 25.01 1.29
CA ARG A 214 23.81 25.09 0.76
C ARG A 214 23.83 25.76 -0.61
N MET A 215 22.91 25.45 -1.52
CA MET A 215 22.86 26.08 -2.84
C MET A 215 22.56 27.57 -2.75
N ALA A 216 21.63 27.99 -1.89
CA ALA A 216 21.35 29.40 -1.64
C ALA A 216 22.57 30.14 -1.04
N LEU A 217 23.22 29.54 -0.04
CA LEU A 217 24.44 30.08 0.58
C LEU A 217 25.61 30.17 -0.41
N LEU A 218 25.79 29.16 -1.27
CA LEU A 218 26.80 29.16 -2.31
C LEU A 218 26.56 30.28 -3.33
N GLY A 219 25.30 30.52 -3.72
CA GLY A 219 24.93 31.65 -4.57
C GLY A 219 25.36 32.99 -3.96
N GLN A 220 25.07 33.17 -2.66
CA GLN A 220 25.44 34.37 -1.93
C GLN A 220 26.97 34.52 -1.80
N PHE A 221 27.68 33.44 -1.45
CA PHE A 221 29.14 33.44 -1.32
C PHE A 221 29.83 33.75 -2.64
N ARG A 222 29.28 33.23 -3.75
CA ARG A 222 29.78 33.49 -5.11
C ARG A 222 29.29 34.81 -5.70
N LYS A 223 28.55 35.64 -4.94
CA LYS A 223 27.98 36.92 -5.38
C LYS A 223 27.11 36.81 -6.65
N ILE A 224 26.43 35.68 -6.81
CA ILE A 224 25.44 35.51 -7.88
C ILE A 224 24.16 36.26 -7.46
N ASP A 225 23.46 36.89 -8.41
CA ASP A 225 22.15 37.49 -8.13
C ASP A 225 21.20 36.42 -7.58
N MET A 226 20.75 36.61 -6.33
CA MET A 226 19.84 35.68 -5.68
C MET A 226 18.50 35.58 -6.40
N ARG A 227 18.06 36.61 -7.12
CA ARG A 227 16.86 36.52 -7.96
C ARG A 227 17.03 35.47 -9.05
N LEU A 228 18.21 35.41 -9.67
CA LEU A 228 18.57 34.39 -10.65
C LEU A 228 18.69 33.01 -10.00
N VAL A 229 19.31 32.90 -8.82
CA VAL A 229 19.45 31.62 -8.11
C VAL A 229 18.07 30.97 -7.86
N PHE A 230 17.07 31.78 -7.48
CA PHE A 230 15.74 31.28 -7.13
C PHE A 230 14.85 30.89 -8.33
N THR A 231 15.27 31.14 -9.57
CA THR A 231 14.63 30.59 -10.79
C THR A 231 14.89 29.09 -10.96
N TYR A 232 15.88 28.56 -10.24
CA TYR A 232 16.22 27.14 -10.23
C TYR A 232 15.54 26.42 -9.05
N PRO A 233 15.32 25.09 -9.15
CA PRO A 233 14.69 24.30 -8.08
C PRO A 233 15.53 24.19 -6.80
N LEU A 234 16.84 24.46 -6.88
CA LEU A 234 17.81 24.41 -5.76
C LEU A 234 17.81 23.05 -5.02
N GLY A 235 17.66 21.96 -5.78
CA GLY A 235 17.71 20.61 -5.26
C GLY A 235 17.39 19.57 -6.33
N PRO A 236 17.54 18.28 -6.01
CA PRO A 236 17.30 17.19 -6.96
C PRO A 236 15.81 17.00 -7.29
N LEU A 237 14.91 17.61 -6.52
CA LEU A 237 13.47 17.48 -6.65
C LEU A 237 12.77 18.85 -6.56
N PRO A 238 11.64 19.04 -7.27
CA PRO A 238 10.79 20.20 -7.06
C PRO A 238 10.04 20.08 -5.73
N TRP A 239 10.59 20.65 -4.66
CA TRP A 239 10.11 20.52 -3.28
C TRP A 239 8.61 20.79 -3.07
N ALA A 240 8.06 21.72 -3.84
CA ALA A 240 6.65 22.09 -3.82
C ALA A 240 5.71 21.00 -4.38
N LEU A 241 6.24 20.07 -5.19
CA LEU A 241 5.49 19.09 -5.99
C LEU A 241 5.92 17.63 -5.71
N ALA A 242 7.12 17.40 -5.20
CA ALA A 242 7.60 16.06 -4.87
C ALA A 242 7.57 15.82 -3.36
N ASP A 243 7.16 14.63 -2.95
CA ASP A 243 7.31 14.16 -1.57
C ASP A 243 8.79 13.78 -1.29
N PRO A 244 9.16 13.44 -0.04
CA PRO A 244 10.53 13.08 0.32
C PRO A 244 11.15 11.90 -0.43
N TYR A 245 10.34 11.11 -1.13
CA TYR A 245 10.75 9.95 -1.90
C TYR A 245 10.76 10.21 -3.42
N GLY A 246 10.53 11.47 -3.83
CA GLY A 246 10.47 11.86 -5.24
C GLY A 246 9.17 11.50 -5.93
N LEU A 247 8.13 11.11 -5.18
CA LEU A 247 6.82 10.79 -5.74
C LEU A 247 5.91 12.03 -5.74
N PRO A 248 4.89 12.08 -6.63
CA PRO A 248 3.90 13.17 -6.61
C PRO A 248 3.23 13.28 -5.24
N ARG A 249 3.14 14.51 -4.71
CA ARG A 249 2.44 14.80 -3.45
C ARG A 249 0.95 14.54 -3.60
N LYS A 250 0.33 14.10 -2.51
CA LYS A 250 -1.11 13.83 -2.45
C LYS A 250 -1.84 14.93 -1.67
N THR A 251 -3.13 15.07 -1.96
CA THR A 251 -4.03 16.00 -1.26
C THR A 251 -5.30 15.28 -0.86
N ASN A 252 -5.95 15.76 0.19
CA ASN A 252 -7.22 15.21 0.64
C ASN A 252 -8.35 15.68 -0.29
N LYS A 253 -8.66 14.87 -1.30
CA LYS A 253 -9.74 15.13 -2.27
C LYS A 253 -11.12 15.11 -1.62
N ALA A 254 -11.33 14.27 -0.60
CA ALA A 254 -12.64 14.08 0.03
C ALA A 254 -13.21 15.38 0.65
N LYS A 255 -12.35 16.28 1.14
CA LYS A 255 -12.77 17.60 1.63
C LYS A 255 -13.43 18.46 0.55
N LEU A 256 -12.97 18.37 -0.70
CA LEU A 256 -13.60 19.08 -1.82
C LEU A 256 -15.00 18.50 -2.10
N ALA A 257 -15.12 17.17 -2.09
CA ALA A 257 -16.40 16.51 -2.27
C ALA A 257 -17.43 16.90 -1.21
N GLN A 258 -17.02 16.88 0.06
CA GLN A 258 -17.88 17.30 1.17
C GLN A 258 -18.34 18.76 1.05
N GLN A 259 -17.47 19.65 0.54
CA GLN A 259 -17.83 21.05 0.34
C GLN A 259 -18.85 21.22 -0.79
N LEU A 260 -18.71 20.49 -1.90
CA LEU A 260 -19.64 20.55 -3.03
C LEU A 260 -21.01 19.95 -2.70
N GLU A 261 -21.05 18.95 -1.83
CA GLU A 261 -22.30 18.36 -1.31
C GLU A 261 -22.96 19.21 -0.21
N LYS A 262 -22.27 20.23 0.30
CA LYS A 262 -22.79 21.04 1.39
C LYS A 262 -24.06 21.75 0.91
N GLN A 263 -25.15 21.57 1.65
CA GLN A 263 -26.49 22.13 1.36
C GLN A 263 -27.19 21.51 0.14
N VAL A 264 -26.73 20.38 -0.38
CA VAL A 264 -27.47 19.63 -1.41
C VAL A 264 -28.48 18.69 -0.74
N VAL A 265 -29.70 18.68 -1.25
CA VAL A 265 -30.77 17.82 -0.74
C VAL A 265 -30.45 16.36 -1.07
N ILE A 266 -30.41 15.52 -0.04
CA ILE A 266 -30.25 14.07 -0.20
C ILE A 266 -31.59 13.49 -0.64
N LYS A 267 -31.58 12.62 -1.65
CA LYS A 267 -32.78 11.89 -2.08
C LYS A 267 -32.91 10.60 -1.28
N ASP A 268 -34.07 10.44 -0.65
CA ASP A 268 -34.37 9.27 0.19
C ASP A 268 -34.77 8.04 -0.64
N CYS A 269 -35.32 8.25 -1.84
CA CYS A 269 -35.79 7.18 -2.71
C CYS A 269 -34.87 6.95 -3.91
N TYR A 270 -34.76 5.68 -4.32
CA TYR A 270 -34.08 5.31 -5.54
C TYR A 270 -34.92 5.76 -6.75
N PRO A 271 -34.34 6.44 -7.75
CA PRO A 271 -35.12 6.90 -8.90
C PRO A 271 -35.67 5.72 -9.71
N LEU A 272 -36.99 5.72 -9.96
CA LEU A 272 -37.65 4.73 -10.81
C LEU A 272 -37.06 4.76 -12.24
N ASP A 273 -36.91 3.56 -12.82
CA ASP A 273 -36.36 3.31 -14.17
C ASP A 273 -34.93 3.82 -14.38
N ALA A 274 -34.13 3.97 -13.31
CA ALA A 274 -32.74 4.39 -13.46
C ALA A 274 -31.82 3.25 -13.90
N THR A 275 -30.85 3.60 -14.75
CA THR A 275 -29.69 2.75 -15.05
C THR A 275 -28.70 2.82 -13.89
N SER A 276 -28.28 1.68 -13.34
CA SER A 276 -27.23 1.61 -12.32
C SER A 276 -25.86 1.46 -12.97
N ILE A 277 -24.92 2.34 -12.64
CA ILE A 277 -23.54 2.28 -13.14
C ILE A 277 -22.59 2.11 -11.95
N TYR A 278 -21.89 0.99 -11.89
CA TYR A 278 -20.99 0.63 -10.81
C TYR A 278 -19.53 0.80 -11.19
N ASP A 279 -18.75 1.38 -10.29
CA ASP A 279 -17.29 1.26 -10.31
C ASP A 279 -16.92 -0.18 -9.90
N GLY A 280 -16.54 -0.99 -10.89
CA GLY A 280 -16.27 -2.41 -10.71
C GLY A 280 -15.13 -2.68 -9.73
N MET A 281 -14.06 -1.88 -9.77
CA MET A 281 -12.94 -2.05 -8.84
C MET A 281 -13.34 -1.69 -7.41
N ALA A 282 -14.13 -0.62 -7.23
CA ALA A 282 -14.66 -0.27 -5.91
C ALA A 282 -15.61 -1.32 -5.36
N VAL A 283 -16.46 -1.93 -6.19
CA VAL A 283 -17.33 -3.05 -5.81
C VAL A 283 -16.50 -4.23 -5.31
N LEU A 284 -15.50 -4.65 -6.08
CA LEU A 284 -14.64 -5.78 -5.72
C LEU A 284 -13.86 -5.52 -4.41
N GLN A 285 -13.33 -4.32 -4.23
CA GLN A 285 -12.58 -3.95 -3.02
C GLN A 285 -13.43 -3.93 -1.75
N LYS A 286 -14.71 -3.53 -1.86
CA LYS A 286 -15.64 -3.50 -0.73
C LYS A 286 -16.22 -4.87 -0.41
N PHE A 287 -16.28 -5.76 -1.39
CA PHE A 287 -16.80 -7.11 -1.21
C PHE A 287 -15.92 -7.93 -0.25
N LYS A 288 -16.57 -8.66 0.65
CA LYS A 288 -15.91 -9.58 1.58
C LYS A 288 -16.46 -10.98 1.35
N PRO A 289 -15.72 -11.86 0.65
CA PRO A 289 -16.19 -13.21 0.43
C PRO A 289 -16.33 -13.98 1.75
N PRO A 290 -17.32 -14.88 1.87
CA PRO A 290 -17.44 -15.77 3.01
C PRO A 290 -16.17 -16.62 3.20
N PRO A 291 -15.78 -16.94 4.44
CA PRO A 291 -14.64 -17.82 4.70
C PRO A 291 -14.78 -19.17 3.97
N GLY A 292 -13.76 -19.56 3.21
CA GLY A 292 -13.76 -20.83 2.47
C GLY A 292 -14.62 -20.87 1.20
N ALA A 293 -15.23 -19.75 0.80
CA ALA A 293 -16.03 -19.67 -0.43
C ALA A 293 -15.20 -19.99 -1.68
N THR A 294 -15.84 -20.62 -2.68
CA THR A 294 -15.27 -20.82 -4.01
C THR A 294 -15.48 -19.59 -4.89
N PHE A 295 -14.77 -19.50 -6.00
CA PHE A 295 -15.00 -18.44 -6.99
C PHE A 295 -16.41 -18.50 -7.60
N ALA A 296 -17.04 -19.67 -7.70
CA ALA A 296 -18.44 -19.80 -8.10
C ALA A 296 -19.38 -19.08 -7.11
N VAL A 297 -19.26 -19.39 -5.81
CA VAL A 297 -20.07 -18.75 -4.75
C VAL A 297 -19.81 -17.24 -4.69
N LEU A 298 -18.55 -16.83 -4.90
CA LEU A 298 -18.17 -15.43 -4.99
C LEU A 298 -18.87 -14.73 -6.17
N ALA A 299 -18.86 -15.33 -7.35
CA ALA A 299 -19.47 -14.77 -8.55
C ALA A 299 -20.99 -14.63 -8.38
N GLU A 300 -21.67 -15.66 -7.86
CA GLU A 300 -23.10 -15.60 -7.56
C GLU A 300 -23.42 -14.50 -6.53
N SER A 301 -22.65 -14.42 -5.46
CA SER A 301 -22.84 -13.40 -4.41
C SER A 301 -22.67 -11.97 -4.96
N LEU A 302 -21.66 -11.75 -5.82
CA LEU A 302 -21.45 -10.47 -6.50
C LEU A 302 -22.61 -10.15 -7.45
N PHE A 303 -23.05 -11.14 -8.23
CA PHE A 303 -24.16 -10.98 -9.16
C PHE A 303 -25.44 -10.58 -8.42
N THR A 304 -25.82 -11.33 -7.37
CA THR A 304 -26.99 -11.00 -6.54
C THR A 304 -26.88 -9.62 -5.91
N MET A 305 -25.70 -9.23 -5.42
CA MET A 305 -25.47 -7.89 -4.86
C MET A 305 -25.76 -6.80 -5.91
N LEU A 306 -25.24 -6.96 -7.13
CA LEU A 306 -25.39 -5.99 -8.20
C LEU A 306 -26.81 -5.93 -8.77
N THR A 307 -27.52 -7.05 -8.83
CA THR A 307 -28.88 -7.16 -9.40
C THR A 307 -30.01 -6.99 -8.38
N SER A 308 -29.68 -6.75 -7.10
CA SER A 308 -30.68 -6.58 -6.02
C SER A 308 -31.46 -5.26 -6.07
N ASN A 309 -31.18 -4.38 -7.04
CA ASN A 309 -31.86 -3.11 -7.24
C ASN A 309 -32.97 -3.22 -8.31
N SER A 310 -33.84 -2.22 -8.39
CA SER A 310 -34.93 -2.16 -9.38
C SER A 310 -34.50 -1.63 -10.75
N SER A 311 -33.20 -1.60 -11.06
CA SER A 311 -32.71 -1.08 -12.33
C SER A 311 -33.00 -2.03 -13.48
N LYS A 312 -33.48 -1.49 -14.59
CA LYS A 312 -33.65 -2.23 -15.86
C LYS A 312 -32.32 -2.52 -16.55
N ARG A 313 -31.29 -1.74 -16.24
CA ARG A 313 -29.95 -1.85 -16.81
C ARG A 313 -28.89 -1.63 -15.73
N ILE A 314 -27.89 -2.50 -15.72
CA ILE A 314 -26.75 -2.43 -14.80
C ILE A 314 -25.47 -2.47 -15.63
N ASP A 315 -24.63 -1.45 -15.46
CA ASP A 315 -23.32 -1.35 -16.09
C ASP A 315 -22.26 -1.50 -14.99
N VAL A 316 -21.32 -2.42 -15.16
CA VAL A 316 -20.17 -2.58 -14.26
C VAL A 316 -18.92 -2.15 -15.03
N VAL A 317 -18.35 -1.02 -14.64
CA VAL A 317 -17.27 -0.35 -15.38
C VAL A 317 -15.96 -0.57 -14.65
N SER A 318 -14.95 -1.10 -15.35
CA SER A 318 -13.62 -1.39 -14.79
C SER A 318 -12.52 -0.67 -15.57
N ASP A 319 -11.36 -0.53 -14.95
CA ASP A 319 -10.15 -0.02 -15.61
C ASP A 319 -9.68 -0.98 -16.71
N ILE A 320 -9.08 -0.42 -17.76
CA ILE A 320 -8.29 -1.15 -18.75
C ILE A 320 -6.82 -0.94 -18.41
N TYR A 321 -6.07 -2.03 -18.28
CA TYR A 321 -4.66 -1.96 -17.91
C TYR A 321 -3.79 -1.92 -19.17
N LYS A 322 -3.18 -0.76 -19.45
CA LYS A 322 -2.22 -0.56 -20.55
C LYS A 322 -0.78 -0.57 -20.02
N ASP A 323 0.16 -1.03 -20.83
CA ASP A 323 1.59 -1.06 -20.49
C ASP A 323 2.15 0.37 -20.30
N ILE A 324 1.82 1.28 -21.22
CA ILE A 324 2.19 2.70 -21.15
C ILE A 324 0.98 3.47 -20.60
N SER A 325 1.10 3.95 -19.36
CA SER A 325 0.05 4.74 -18.71
C SER A 325 0.62 5.77 -17.73
N ILE A 326 0.00 6.95 -17.72
CA ILE A 326 0.24 8.00 -16.73
C ILE A 326 -0.12 7.57 -15.30
N LYS A 327 -0.94 6.51 -15.13
CA LYS A 327 -1.32 5.94 -13.83
C LYS A 327 -0.34 4.91 -13.29
N ASN A 328 0.68 4.51 -14.05
CA ASN A 328 1.63 3.49 -13.62
C ASN A 328 2.35 3.86 -12.30
N ALA A 329 2.61 5.14 -12.08
CA ALA A 329 3.18 5.61 -10.82
C ALA A 329 2.24 5.34 -9.62
N GLU A 330 0.94 5.58 -9.78
CA GLU A 330 -0.06 5.31 -8.74
C GLU A 330 -0.29 3.81 -8.54
N ARG A 331 -0.33 3.03 -9.63
CA ARG A 331 -0.41 1.56 -9.58
C ARG A 331 0.77 0.95 -8.83
N SER A 332 1.98 1.44 -9.10
CA SER A 332 3.20 1.00 -8.42
C SER A 332 3.18 1.29 -6.92
N LYS A 333 2.59 2.41 -6.49
CA LYS A 333 2.39 2.71 -5.05
C LYS A 333 1.42 1.72 -4.40
N ARG A 334 0.31 1.36 -5.08
CA ARG A 334 -0.67 0.39 -4.58
C ARG A 334 -0.13 -1.03 -4.53
N ALA A 335 0.85 -1.36 -5.37
CA ALA A 335 1.57 -2.63 -5.37
C ALA A 335 2.57 -2.80 -4.21
N THR A 336 2.56 -1.91 -3.19
CA THR A 336 3.41 -2.01 -1.99
C THR A 336 2.93 -3.12 -1.04
N GLY A 337 3.03 -4.36 -1.51
CA GLY A 337 2.94 -5.60 -0.76
C GLY A 337 3.87 -6.64 -1.39
N PRO A 338 4.12 -7.79 -0.73
CA PRO A 338 4.78 -8.91 -1.42
C PRO A 338 4.00 -9.19 -2.71
N VAL A 339 4.71 -9.22 -3.86
CA VAL A 339 4.12 -9.47 -5.18
C VAL A 339 3.16 -10.63 -5.03
N GLY A 340 1.86 -10.33 -5.13
CA GLY A 340 0.83 -11.34 -4.90
C GLY A 340 0.93 -12.44 -5.96
N ILE A 341 0.41 -13.61 -5.62
CA ILE A 341 0.38 -14.75 -6.54
C ILE A 341 -0.44 -14.36 -7.78
N THR A 342 0.15 -14.50 -8.96
CA THR A 342 -0.59 -14.42 -10.23
C THR A 342 -1.29 -15.74 -10.45
N TYR A 343 -2.61 -15.73 -10.47
CA TYR A 343 -3.40 -16.91 -10.80
C TYR A 343 -3.35 -17.09 -12.31
N LYS A 344 -2.82 -18.22 -12.79
CA LYS A 344 -2.82 -18.53 -14.23
C LYS A 344 -4.24 -18.74 -14.76
N ASN A 345 -5.11 -19.39 -13.96
CA ASN A 345 -6.52 -19.62 -14.27
C ASN A 345 -7.36 -19.51 -12.98
N ILE A 346 -8.45 -18.75 -13.03
CA ILE A 346 -9.46 -18.70 -11.96
C ILE A 346 -10.56 -19.69 -12.34
N LEU A 347 -10.54 -20.88 -11.72
CA LEU A 347 -11.58 -21.89 -11.94
C LEU A 347 -12.72 -21.78 -10.91
N PRO A 348 -13.98 -22.04 -11.28
CA PRO A 348 -15.13 -21.88 -10.38
C PRO A 348 -15.01 -22.66 -9.07
N GLY A 349 -14.39 -23.85 -9.09
CA GLY A 349 -14.23 -24.71 -7.91
C GLY A 349 -13.10 -24.28 -6.95
N TYR A 350 -12.27 -23.31 -7.32
CA TYR A 350 -11.14 -22.91 -6.48
C TYR A 350 -11.60 -22.06 -5.29
N ARG A 351 -11.02 -22.33 -4.11
CA ARG A 351 -11.32 -21.58 -2.89
C ARG A 351 -10.58 -20.24 -2.85
N VAL A 352 -11.30 -19.20 -2.45
CA VAL A 352 -10.75 -17.85 -2.27
C VAL A 352 -10.01 -17.80 -0.94
N LYS A 353 -8.68 -17.99 -0.95
CA LYS A 353 -7.88 -17.96 0.27
C LYS A 353 -7.58 -16.54 0.79
N ASN A 354 -7.26 -15.59 -0.11
CA ASN A 354 -6.96 -14.21 0.29
C ASN A 354 -7.42 -13.18 -0.76
N TRP A 355 -8.63 -12.66 -0.57
CA TRP A 355 -9.27 -11.72 -1.50
C TRP A 355 -8.48 -10.43 -1.73
N SER A 356 -7.98 -9.80 -0.67
CA SER A 356 -7.24 -8.53 -0.79
C SER A 356 -5.92 -8.71 -1.53
N LYS A 357 -5.23 -9.84 -1.33
CA LYS A 357 -3.99 -10.16 -2.05
C LYS A 357 -4.26 -10.45 -3.53
N ILE A 358 -5.36 -11.10 -3.88
CA ILE A 358 -5.77 -11.32 -5.28
C ILE A 358 -5.97 -9.98 -5.99
N LEU A 359 -6.71 -9.06 -5.36
CA LEU A 359 -6.98 -7.72 -5.91
C LEU A 359 -5.76 -6.78 -5.92
N SER A 360 -4.69 -7.06 -5.17
CA SER A 360 -3.47 -6.25 -5.19
C SER A 360 -2.60 -6.45 -6.45
N VAL A 361 -2.81 -7.53 -7.19
CA VAL A 361 -2.02 -7.89 -8.39
C VAL A 361 -2.76 -7.45 -9.64
N SER A 362 -2.15 -6.61 -10.47
CA SER A 362 -2.75 -6.15 -11.73
C SER A 362 -2.96 -7.29 -12.74
N ALA A 363 -2.04 -8.24 -12.80
CA ALA A 363 -2.13 -9.40 -13.70
C ALA A 363 -3.31 -10.34 -13.41
N ASN A 364 -3.91 -10.28 -12.21
CA ASN A 364 -5.12 -11.04 -11.89
C ASN A 364 -6.40 -10.34 -12.39
N LYS A 365 -6.28 -9.20 -13.05
CA LYS A 365 -7.39 -8.34 -13.49
C LYS A 365 -7.46 -8.22 -15.02
N THR A 366 -6.61 -8.93 -15.74
CA THR A 366 -6.57 -8.95 -17.20
C THR A 366 -7.54 -9.99 -17.76
N ASP A 367 -8.10 -9.69 -18.92
CA ASP A 367 -9.33 -10.26 -19.49
C ASP A 367 -9.44 -11.79 -19.46
N SER A 368 -10.61 -12.25 -18.99
CA SER A 368 -11.15 -13.58 -19.29
C SER A 368 -12.68 -13.52 -19.18
N SER A 369 -13.35 -12.98 -20.20
CA SER A 369 -14.76 -13.31 -20.47
C SER A 369 -15.22 -12.85 -21.84
N GLU A 370 -15.96 -13.71 -22.53
CA GLU A 370 -16.81 -13.37 -23.67
C GLU A 370 -17.99 -12.51 -23.17
N ALA A 371 -17.90 -11.19 -23.35
CA ALA A 371 -19.02 -10.28 -23.14
C ALA A 371 -19.64 -9.91 -24.48
N ARG A 372 -20.97 -9.83 -24.53
CA ARG A 372 -21.67 -9.24 -25.69
C ARG A 372 -21.23 -7.79 -25.83
N VAL A 373 -20.55 -7.48 -26.92
CA VAL A 373 -20.09 -6.11 -27.21
C VAL A 373 -21.31 -5.23 -27.46
N VAL A 374 -21.46 -4.17 -26.67
CA VAL A 374 -22.37 -3.05 -26.97
C VAL A 374 -21.55 -2.05 -27.78
N PRO A 375 -21.76 -1.94 -29.10
CA PRO A 375 -20.87 -1.15 -29.98
C PRO A 375 -20.71 0.29 -29.54
N GLU A 376 -21.77 0.92 -29.03
CA GLU A 376 -21.82 2.32 -28.60
C GLU A 376 -21.04 2.58 -27.30
N LEU A 377 -20.74 1.53 -26.52
CA LEU A 377 -19.96 1.59 -25.28
C LEU A 377 -18.55 1.04 -25.45
N ARG A 378 -18.20 0.58 -26.66
CA ARG A 378 -16.83 0.22 -26.99
C ARG A 378 -15.98 1.48 -26.94
N SER A 379 -14.98 1.47 -26.06
CA SER A 379 -14.23 2.67 -25.71
C SER A 379 -12.74 2.38 -25.54
N ASN A 380 -11.91 3.36 -25.88
CA ASN A 380 -10.45 3.29 -25.70
C ASN A 380 -9.98 3.97 -24.39
N HIS A 381 -10.92 4.48 -23.58
CA HIS A 381 -10.65 5.07 -22.27
C HIS A 381 -9.97 4.05 -21.35
N GLU A 382 -8.88 4.47 -20.72
CA GLU A 382 -8.13 3.58 -19.82
C GLU A 382 -8.82 3.43 -18.45
N GLU A 383 -9.44 4.49 -17.95
CA GLU A 383 -9.91 4.57 -16.58
C GLU A 383 -11.41 4.34 -16.45
N ALA A 384 -11.83 3.67 -15.36
CA ALA A 384 -13.23 3.50 -15.06
C ALA A 384 -13.96 4.84 -14.88
N ASP A 385 -13.32 5.85 -14.29
CA ASP A 385 -13.95 7.14 -13.98
C ASP A 385 -14.45 7.88 -15.24
N THR A 386 -13.63 7.95 -16.29
CA THR A 386 -13.96 8.52 -17.60
C THR A 386 -14.96 7.66 -18.35
N ARG A 387 -14.80 6.33 -18.34
CA ARG A 387 -15.77 5.40 -18.91
C ARG A 387 -17.16 5.55 -18.26
N MET A 388 -17.23 5.75 -16.96
CA MET A 388 -18.51 5.93 -16.26
C MET A 388 -19.26 7.17 -16.76
N VAL A 389 -18.57 8.24 -17.17
CA VAL A 389 -19.19 9.41 -17.81
C VAL A 389 -19.78 9.05 -19.18
N LEU A 390 -19.06 8.28 -20.00
CA LEU A 390 -19.56 7.77 -21.28
C LEU A 390 -20.83 6.93 -21.10
N HIS A 391 -20.81 6.00 -20.13
CA HIS A 391 -21.96 5.17 -19.78
C HIS A 391 -23.14 6.02 -19.28
N ALA A 392 -22.87 7.05 -18.47
CA ALA A 392 -23.90 7.99 -18.00
C ALA A 392 -24.53 8.78 -19.14
N LYS A 393 -23.75 9.22 -20.13
CA LYS A 393 -24.25 9.86 -21.36
C LYS A 393 -25.09 8.90 -22.19
N HIS A 394 -24.60 7.68 -22.41
CA HIS A 394 -25.33 6.65 -23.14
C HIS A 394 -26.66 6.28 -22.47
N ALA A 395 -26.73 6.30 -21.13
CA ALA A 395 -27.96 5.99 -20.42
C ALA A 395 -29.12 6.93 -20.86
N GLY A 396 -28.81 8.18 -21.26
CA GLY A 396 -29.73 9.15 -21.86
C GLY A 396 -30.86 9.67 -20.96
N GLY A 397 -31.29 8.87 -19.98
CA GLY A 397 -32.36 9.16 -19.02
C GLY A 397 -31.85 9.31 -17.60
N LYS A 398 -32.51 8.65 -16.64
CA LYS A 398 -32.10 8.66 -15.23
C LYS A 398 -30.97 7.67 -15.01
N CYS A 399 -29.89 8.11 -14.39
CA CYS A 399 -28.73 7.27 -14.09
C CYS A 399 -28.34 7.39 -12.62
N VAL A 400 -27.98 6.29 -11.96
CA VAL A 400 -27.40 6.28 -10.61
C VAL A 400 -26.02 5.66 -10.66
N ILE A 401 -25.03 6.46 -10.30
CA ILE A 401 -23.62 6.10 -10.33
C ILE A 401 -23.16 5.73 -8.93
N TYR A 402 -22.58 4.55 -8.77
CA TYR A 402 -22.09 4.01 -7.52
C TYR A 402 -20.58 4.19 -7.46
N SER A 403 -20.14 5.30 -6.89
CA SER A 403 -18.72 5.56 -6.62
C SER A 403 -18.54 6.48 -5.41
N GLU A 404 -17.52 6.20 -4.62
CA GLU A 404 -17.06 7.09 -3.55
C GLU A 404 -15.88 7.97 -3.99
N ASP A 405 -15.38 7.79 -5.22
CA ASP A 405 -14.25 8.57 -5.71
C ASP A 405 -14.66 10.03 -5.97
N THR A 406 -13.81 10.94 -5.53
CA THR A 406 -13.97 12.36 -5.83
C THR A 406 -13.75 12.64 -7.31
N ASP A 407 -12.85 11.90 -7.97
CA ASP A 407 -12.54 12.11 -9.38
C ASP A 407 -13.82 11.88 -10.23
N VAL A 408 -14.54 10.77 -10.01
CA VAL A 408 -15.84 10.49 -10.65
C VAL A 408 -16.84 11.63 -10.44
N MET A 409 -16.98 12.13 -9.21
CA MET A 409 -17.92 13.23 -8.92
C MET A 409 -17.56 14.50 -9.69
N ILE A 410 -16.29 14.88 -9.74
CA ILE A 410 -15.82 16.08 -10.44
C ILE A 410 -16.06 15.95 -11.95
N LEU A 411 -15.83 14.77 -12.52
CA LEU A 411 -16.10 14.52 -13.94
C LEU A 411 -17.59 14.62 -14.27
N LEU A 412 -18.46 14.07 -13.43
CA LEU A 412 -19.91 14.18 -13.60
C LEU A 412 -20.39 15.62 -13.53
N ILE A 413 -19.87 16.42 -12.58
CA ILE A 413 -20.18 17.86 -12.49
C ILE A 413 -19.70 18.58 -13.76
N GLY A 414 -18.46 18.32 -14.19
CA GLY A 414 -17.88 18.92 -15.39
C GLY A 414 -18.68 18.67 -16.66
N HIS A 415 -19.31 17.49 -16.76
CA HIS A 415 -20.14 17.08 -17.89
C HIS A 415 -21.64 17.23 -17.63
N ALA A 416 -22.07 17.88 -16.55
CA ALA A 416 -23.49 17.92 -16.16
C ALA A 416 -24.43 18.44 -17.27
N HIS A 417 -23.95 19.30 -18.17
CA HIS A 417 -24.70 19.82 -19.31
C HIS A 417 -24.89 18.81 -20.46
N ASN A 418 -24.03 17.79 -20.55
CA ASN A 418 -24.04 16.74 -21.56
C ASN A 418 -24.75 15.45 -21.09
N LEU A 419 -25.17 15.41 -19.82
CA LEU A 419 -25.73 14.22 -19.18
C LEU A 419 -27.24 14.38 -18.97
N GLY A 420 -27.94 13.24 -18.93
CA GLY A 420 -29.32 13.18 -18.45
C GLY A 420 -29.42 13.41 -16.94
N LYS A 421 -30.53 12.98 -16.34
CA LYS A 421 -30.75 13.10 -14.89
C LYS A 421 -29.86 12.11 -14.13
N CYS A 422 -28.65 12.53 -13.78
CA CYS A 422 -27.67 11.69 -13.12
C CYS A 422 -27.53 11.96 -11.62
N TYR A 423 -27.41 10.87 -10.88
CA TYR A 423 -27.30 10.82 -9.44
C TYR A 423 -26.01 10.09 -9.05
N LEU A 424 -25.37 10.53 -7.97
CA LEU A 424 -24.24 9.87 -7.36
C LEU A 424 -24.68 9.25 -6.04
N GLN A 425 -24.54 7.94 -5.92
CA GLN A 425 -24.77 7.22 -4.67
C GLN A 425 -23.44 7.05 -3.92
N LYS A 426 -23.44 7.46 -2.66
CA LYS A 426 -22.35 7.25 -1.70
C LYS A 426 -22.84 6.54 -0.44
N GLY A 427 -21.93 5.81 0.21
CA GLY A 427 -22.22 5.10 1.47
C GLY A 427 -23.18 3.91 1.32
N ASN A 428 -23.25 3.11 2.39
CA ASN A 428 -24.03 1.87 2.45
C ASN A 428 -25.01 1.88 3.63
N GLY A 429 -26.07 1.08 3.54
CA GLY A 429 -27.05 0.90 4.61
C GLY A 429 -27.67 2.22 5.08
N SER A 430 -27.66 2.47 6.39
CA SER A 430 -28.21 3.69 7.01
C SER A 430 -27.44 4.97 6.69
N LYS A 431 -26.23 4.88 6.10
CA LYS A 431 -25.42 6.03 5.67
C LYS A 431 -25.51 6.28 4.16
N ARG A 432 -26.40 5.57 3.46
CA ARG A 432 -26.63 5.74 2.02
C ARG A 432 -27.09 7.17 1.74
N ARG A 433 -26.48 7.81 0.75
CA ARG A 433 -26.85 9.14 0.26
C ARG A 433 -26.89 9.11 -1.25
N ILE A 434 -27.99 9.60 -1.81
CA ILE A 434 -28.13 9.79 -3.26
C ILE A 434 -28.19 11.29 -3.51
N VAL A 435 -27.24 11.80 -4.27
CA VAL A 435 -27.09 13.23 -4.54
C VAL A 435 -27.21 13.45 -6.04
N GLY A 436 -28.04 14.40 -6.46
CA GLY A 436 -28.16 14.72 -7.87
C GLY A 436 -27.07 15.66 -8.34
N ILE A 437 -26.49 15.36 -9.51
CA ILE A 437 -25.37 16.11 -10.07
C ILE A 437 -25.80 17.52 -10.50
N SER A 438 -27.01 17.65 -11.05
CA SER A 438 -27.58 18.94 -11.45
C SER A 438 -27.73 19.87 -10.25
N GLU A 439 -28.16 19.35 -9.10
CA GLU A 439 -28.32 20.10 -7.86
C GLU A 439 -26.97 20.57 -7.28
N ILE A 440 -25.90 19.76 -7.40
CA ILE A 440 -24.54 20.19 -7.05
C ILE A 440 -24.09 21.32 -8.00
N ALA A 441 -24.36 21.19 -9.30
CA ALA A 441 -23.99 22.20 -10.28
C ALA A 441 -24.76 23.52 -10.05
N ASP A 442 -26.04 23.47 -9.67
CA ASP A 442 -26.82 24.66 -9.26
C ASP A 442 -26.22 25.32 -8.00
N GLN A 443 -25.76 24.51 -7.04
CA GLN A 443 -25.13 25.03 -5.84
C GLN A 443 -23.75 25.65 -6.12
N LEU A 444 -23.03 25.16 -7.13
CA LEU A 444 -21.79 25.76 -7.60
C LEU A 444 -22.07 27.10 -8.30
N GLU A 445 -23.10 27.18 -9.13
CA GLU A 445 -23.53 28.41 -9.81
C GLU A 445 -23.84 29.53 -8.80
N ARG A 446 -24.53 29.22 -7.70
CA ARG A 446 -24.82 30.22 -6.64
C ARG A 446 -23.58 30.76 -5.92
N GLN A 447 -22.43 30.09 -6.03
CA GLN A 447 -21.20 30.48 -5.35
C GLN A 447 -20.24 31.29 -6.24
N VAL A 448 -20.42 31.25 -7.56
CA VAL A 448 -19.53 31.95 -8.49
C VAL A 448 -19.88 33.43 -8.59
N ALA A 449 -18.86 34.25 -8.85
CA ALA A 449 -19.02 35.69 -9.09
C ALA A 449 -19.77 35.97 -10.40
N ASP A 450 -20.38 37.16 -10.48
CA ASP A 450 -21.09 37.62 -11.66
C ASP A 450 -20.22 37.52 -12.93
N GLY A 451 -20.83 37.04 -14.01
CA GLY A 451 -20.16 36.84 -15.31
C GLY A 451 -19.52 35.47 -15.50
N ILE A 452 -19.63 34.54 -14.54
CA ILE A 452 -19.27 33.13 -14.72
C ILE A 452 -20.55 32.31 -14.87
N THR A 453 -20.75 31.66 -16.02
CA THR A 453 -21.90 30.77 -16.21
C THR A 453 -21.75 29.46 -15.44
N LYS A 454 -22.87 28.76 -15.16
CA LYS A 454 -22.87 27.43 -14.56
C LYS A 454 -21.96 26.44 -15.28
N GLN A 455 -22.00 26.42 -16.62
CA GLN A 455 -21.18 25.54 -17.43
C GLN A 455 -19.69 25.84 -17.25
N GLU A 456 -19.32 27.12 -17.35
CA GLU A 456 -17.92 27.55 -17.17
C GLU A 456 -17.40 27.20 -15.77
N ALA A 457 -18.23 27.34 -14.74
CA ALA A 457 -17.88 26.96 -13.38
C ALA A 457 -17.60 25.44 -13.25
N CYS A 458 -18.45 24.62 -13.87
CA CYS A 458 -18.29 23.16 -13.88
C CYS A 458 -17.03 22.73 -14.64
N GLU A 459 -16.77 23.32 -15.80
CA GLU A 459 -15.56 23.05 -16.59
C GLU A 459 -14.29 23.54 -15.89
N ALA A 460 -14.33 24.72 -15.29
CA ALA A 460 -13.21 25.27 -14.52
C ALA A 460 -12.87 24.41 -13.30
N LEU A 461 -13.87 23.77 -12.69
CA LEU A 461 -13.65 22.85 -11.58
C LEU A 461 -12.82 21.61 -12.00
N MET A 462 -13.01 21.08 -13.22
CA MET A 462 -12.20 19.98 -13.75
C MET A 462 -10.72 20.38 -13.88
N GLY A 463 -10.45 21.54 -14.52
CA GLY A 463 -9.09 22.05 -14.68
C GLY A 463 -8.41 22.35 -13.34
N LEU A 464 -9.14 22.98 -12.41
CA LEU A 464 -8.67 23.23 -11.05
C LEU A 464 -8.32 21.91 -10.34
N HIS A 465 -9.17 20.89 -10.48
CA HIS A 465 -8.96 19.61 -9.83
C HIS A 465 -7.71 18.88 -10.34
N ALA A 466 -7.46 18.92 -11.65
CA ALA A 466 -6.23 18.41 -12.26
C ALA A 466 -5.00 19.17 -11.74
N LEU A 467 -5.02 20.51 -11.80
CA LEU A 467 -3.89 21.36 -11.43
C LEU A 467 -3.51 21.26 -9.95
N THR A 468 -4.50 21.17 -9.06
CA THR A 468 -4.29 21.16 -7.60
C THR A 468 -4.01 19.77 -7.03
N GLY A 469 -3.90 18.77 -7.90
CA GLY A 469 -3.48 17.41 -7.59
C GLY A 469 -4.60 16.39 -7.73
N CYS A 470 -4.33 15.36 -8.52
CA CYS A 470 -5.19 14.19 -8.69
C CYS A 470 -4.35 12.92 -8.54
N ASP A 471 -4.76 11.82 -9.16
CA ASP A 471 -3.99 10.57 -9.09
C ASP A 471 -2.68 10.63 -9.87
N THR A 472 -2.68 11.30 -11.02
CA THR A 472 -1.55 11.40 -11.97
C THR A 472 -0.75 12.69 -11.83
N VAL A 473 -1.36 13.73 -11.25
CA VAL A 473 -0.79 15.06 -11.12
C VAL A 473 -0.58 15.39 -9.63
N SER A 474 0.56 15.97 -9.30
CA SER A 474 0.90 16.26 -7.90
C SER A 474 -0.01 17.33 -7.28
N ALA A 475 -0.25 17.24 -5.98
CA ALA A 475 -0.69 18.40 -5.22
C ALA A 475 0.45 19.41 -5.00
N PHE A 476 0.09 20.68 -4.81
CA PHE A 476 1.01 21.67 -4.26
C PHE A 476 1.16 21.45 -2.75
N SER A 477 2.41 21.45 -2.29
CA SER A 477 2.76 21.24 -0.89
C SER A 477 2.00 22.20 0.03
N SER A 478 1.31 21.64 1.02
CA SER A 478 0.53 22.39 2.02
C SER A 478 -0.56 23.31 1.44
N LYS A 479 -0.98 23.11 0.18
CA LYS A 479 -2.11 23.83 -0.43
C LYS A 479 -3.29 22.89 -0.63
N GLY A 480 -4.37 23.15 0.11
CA GLY A 480 -5.60 22.35 0.03
C GLY A 480 -6.54 22.81 -1.08
N LYS A 481 -7.29 21.87 -1.67
CA LYS A 481 -8.25 22.12 -2.77
C LYS A 481 -9.36 23.11 -2.42
N LEU A 482 -9.78 23.18 -1.15
CA LEU A 482 -10.84 24.08 -0.71
C LEU A 482 -10.49 25.55 -0.93
N ARG A 483 -9.26 25.96 -0.56
CA ARG A 483 -8.79 27.33 -0.78
C ARG A 483 -8.72 27.65 -2.27
N SER A 484 -8.23 26.71 -3.08
CA SER A 484 -8.17 26.85 -4.53
C SER A 484 -9.55 27.01 -5.15
N MET A 485 -10.55 26.24 -4.70
CA MET A 485 -11.95 26.39 -5.13
C MET A 485 -12.52 27.74 -4.73
N GLN A 486 -12.29 28.20 -3.50
CA GLN A 486 -12.74 29.53 -3.05
C GLN A 486 -12.14 30.67 -3.87
N MET A 487 -10.89 30.53 -4.32
CA MET A 487 -10.25 31.49 -5.23
C MET A 487 -10.86 31.42 -6.63
N LEU A 488 -11.19 30.22 -7.12
CA LEU A 488 -11.81 30.00 -8.43
C LEU A 488 -13.17 30.71 -8.52
N VAL A 489 -14.06 30.45 -7.55
CA VAL A 489 -15.44 30.95 -7.61
C VAL A 489 -15.52 32.47 -7.45
N LYS A 490 -14.51 33.11 -6.84
CA LYS A 490 -14.49 34.56 -6.60
C LYS A 490 -13.80 35.37 -7.70
N ASN A 491 -13.17 34.74 -8.68
CA ASN A 491 -12.36 35.44 -9.68
C ASN A 491 -12.60 34.88 -11.09
N HIS A 492 -13.27 35.66 -11.94
CA HIS A 492 -13.58 35.31 -13.32
C HIS A 492 -12.32 34.99 -14.17
N ILE A 493 -11.19 35.67 -13.92
CA ILE A 493 -9.92 35.39 -14.62
C ILE A 493 -9.46 33.98 -14.28
N TYR A 494 -9.50 33.58 -13.01
CA TYR A 494 -9.11 32.25 -12.58
C TYR A 494 -10.08 31.18 -13.07
N ALA A 495 -11.39 31.46 -13.05
CA ALA A 495 -12.40 30.57 -13.62
C ALA A 495 -12.15 30.33 -15.11
N ASN A 496 -11.94 31.38 -15.91
CA ASN A 496 -11.62 31.27 -17.32
C ASN A 496 -10.30 30.53 -17.56
N THR A 497 -9.25 30.83 -16.77
CA THR A 497 -7.96 30.15 -16.88
C THR A 497 -8.11 28.64 -16.65
N MET A 498 -8.80 28.22 -15.58
CA MET A 498 -8.98 26.79 -15.30
C MET A 498 -9.95 26.12 -16.27
N LYS A 499 -10.88 26.87 -16.85
CA LYS A 499 -11.73 26.41 -17.96
C LYS A 499 -10.90 26.13 -19.21
N ASP A 500 -9.79 26.84 -19.44
CA ASP A 500 -8.93 26.61 -20.60
C ASP A 500 -7.99 25.41 -20.42
N ILE A 501 -7.68 25.03 -19.17
CA ILE A 501 -6.91 23.82 -18.87
C ILE A 501 -7.63 22.57 -19.41
N GLY A 502 -6.97 21.90 -20.35
CA GLY A 502 -7.40 20.69 -21.02
C GLY A 502 -8.21 20.88 -22.30
N LYS A 503 -8.53 22.11 -22.71
CA LYS A 503 -9.24 22.33 -23.99
C LYS A 503 -8.43 21.77 -25.16
N GLU A 504 -7.18 22.22 -25.23
CA GLU A 504 -6.16 21.72 -26.16
C GLU A 504 -5.18 20.79 -25.47
N TRP A 505 -4.45 19.98 -26.24
CA TRP A 505 -3.42 19.08 -25.72
C TRP A 505 -2.16 19.81 -25.22
N SER A 506 -1.84 20.96 -25.84
CA SER A 506 -0.75 21.85 -25.46
C SER A 506 -1.25 23.07 -24.68
N VAL A 507 -0.42 23.56 -23.76
CA VAL A 507 -0.72 24.77 -22.98
C VAL A 507 -0.14 25.98 -23.71
N SER A 508 -0.96 26.99 -24.00
CA SER A 508 -0.47 28.26 -24.55
C SER A 508 0.28 29.09 -23.49
N ASP A 509 1.14 30.01 -23.93
CA ASP A 509 1.86 30.89 -22.99
C ASP A 509 0.92 31.82 -22.21
N ASP A 510 -0.21 32.22 -22.79
CA ASP A 510 -1.22 33.02 -22.09
C ASP A 510 -1.90 32.22 -20.98
N THR A 511 -2.34 30.99 -21.28
CA THR A 511 -2.93 30.09 -20.28
C THR A 511 -1.91 29.75 -19.18
N PHE A 512 -0.65 29.54 -19.55
CA PHE A 512 0.41 29.33 -18.57
C PHE A 512 0.62 30.56 -17.68
N SER A 513 0.73 31.75 -18.26
CA SER A 513 0.96 33.01 -17.53
C SER A 513 -0.17 33.30 -16.53
N ALA A 514 -1.43 33.09 -16.95
CA ALA A 514 -2.58 33.24 -16.05
C ALA A 514 -2.60 32.16 -14.95
N THR A 515 -2.17 30.94 -15.28
CA THR A 515 -2.02 29.86 -14.29
C THR A 515 -0.90 30.17 -13.29
N GLU A 516 0.20 30.78 -13.74
CA GLU A 516 1.31 31.23 -12.90
C GLU A 516 0.84 32.30 -11.90
N GLU A 517 0.02 33.25 -12.35
CA GLU A 517 -0.59 34.26 -11.47
C GLU A 517 -1.50 33.62 -10.41
N PHE A 518 -2.33 32.65 -10.81
CA PHE A 518 -3.15 31.89 -9.88
C PHE A 518 -2.28 31.18 -8.81
N VAL A 519 -1.18 30.54 -9.22
CA VAL A 519 -0.27 29.86 -8.31
C VAL A 519 0.43 30.85 -7.37
N CYS A 520 0.86 32.02 -7.86
CA CYS A 520 1.39 33.06 -6.98
C CYS A 520 0.41 33.40 -5.85
N HIS A 521 -0.85 33.65 -6.22
CA HIS A 521 -1.89 34.00 -5.25
C HIS A 521 -2.20 32.84 -4.29
N LEU A 522 -2.13 31.58 -4.76
CA LEU A 522 -2.25 30.39 -3.91
C LEU A 522 -1.13 30.31 -2.86
N TYR A 523 0.05 30.83 -3.17
CA TYR A 523 1.19 30.94 -2.26
C TYR A 523 1.19 32.19 -1.39
N GLY A 524 0.20 33.08 -1.56
CA GLY A 524 -0.14 34.15 -0.61
C GLY A 524 0.14 35.56 -1.09
N LYS A 525 0.63 35.75 -2.32
CA LYS A 525 0.80 37.09 -2.91
C LYS A 525 0.30 37.10 -4.35
N LYS A 526 -0.39 38.17 -4.75
CA LYS A 526 -0.66 38.41 -6.17
C LYS A 526 0.65 38.80 -6.86
N GLY A 527 0.97 38.14 -7.96
CA GLY A 527 2.22 38.35 -8.69
C GLY A 527 2.19 37.57 -9.99
N LYS A 528 3.04 37.95 -10.95
CA LYS A 528 3.08 37.35 -12.28
C LYS A 528 4.17 36.30 -12.48
N SER A 529 5.09 36.16 -11.53
CA SER A 529 6.19 35.20 -11.60
C SER A 529 6.37 34.44 -10.30
N VAL A 530 6.32 33.10 -10.38
CA VAL A 530 6.60 32.26 -9.20
C VAL A 530 8.06 32.35 -8.77
N ASP A 531 8.99 32.65 -9.69
CA ASP A 531 10.42 32.78 -9.39
C ASP A 531 10.70 34.02 -8.54
N SER A 532 10.16 35.17 -8.94
CA SER A 532 10.22 36.39 -8.12
C SER A 532 9.58 36.16 -6.74
N LEU A 533 8.43 35.50 -6.70
CA LEU A 533 7.74 35.20 -5.44
C LEU A 533 8.55 34.25 -4.54
N ARG A 534 9.25 33.26 -5.12
CA ARG A 534 10.13 32.35 -4.36
C ARG A 534 11.22 33.14 -3.62
N TYR A 535 11.89 34.05 -4.32
CA TYR A 535 12.91 34.90 -3.72
C TYR A 535 12.32 35.82 -2.63
N GLU A 536 11.21 36.50 -2.92
CA GLU A 536 10.56 37.39 -1.95
C GLU A 536 10.14 36.67 -0.66
N LEU A 537 9.56 35.46 -0.78
CA LEU A 537 9.13 34.68 0.38
C LEU A 537 10.32 34.16 1.20
N HIS A 538 11.41 33.80 0.54
CA HIS A 538 12.64 33.40 1.23
C HIS A 538 13.27 34.57 1.98
N TYR A 539 13.40 35.72 1.32
CA TYR A 539 13.95 36.93 1.91
C TYR A 539 13.11 37.46 3.07
N ALA A 540 11.79 37.56 2.90
CA ALA A 540 10.87 38.04 3.93
C ALA A 540 10.88 37.19 5.22
N LYS A 541 11.32 35.93 5.14
CA LYS A 541 11.44 35.03 6.29
C LYS A 541 12.88 34.85 6.79
N GLY A 542 13.80 35.73 6.38
CA GLY A 542 15.21 35.69 6.81
C GLY A 542 15.89 34.37 6.47
N GLY A 543 15.54 33.75 5.34
CA GLY A 543 16.10 32.48 4.88
C GLY A 543 15.59 31.22 5.62
N LYS A 544 14.74 31.36 6.63
CA LYS A 544 14.23 30.25 7.47
C LYS A 544 12.98 29.57 6.90
N VAL A 545 12.74 29.67 5.60
CA VAL A 545 11.56 29.04 4.97
C VAL A 545 11.89 27.63 4.50
N ALA A 546 11.00 26.68 4.81
CA ALA A 546 11.14 25.33 4.28
C ALA A 546 10.99 25.33 2.75
N PRO A 547 11.81 24.59 1.99
CA PRO A 547 11.76 24.58 0.52
C PRO A 547 10.39 24.22 -0.05
N GLU A 548 9.69 23.29 0.60
CA GLU A 548 8.35 22.86 0.21
C GLU A 548 7.24 23.88 0.52
N ALA A 549 7.53 24.93 1.29
CA ALA A 549 6.60 26.03 1.54
C ALA A 549 6.68 27.13 0.48
N LEU A 550 7.71 27.11 -0.37
CA LEU A 550 7.86 27.97 -1.54
C LEU A 550 7.05 27.43 -2.73
N PRO A 551 6.60 28.30 -3.67
CA PRO A 551 6.04 27.83 -4.93
C PRO A 551 7.10 27.06 -5.74
N PRO A 552 6.71 26.17 -6.67
CA PRO A 552 7.66 25.59 -7.62
C PRO A 552 8.32 26.71 -8.44
N CYS A 553 9.55 26.50 -8.92
CA CYS A 553 10.13 27.42 -9.91
C CYS A 553 9.38 27.31 -11.25
N GLN A 554 9.49 28.32 -12.10
CA GLN A 554 8.70 28.41 -13.32
C GLN A 554 8.90 27.19 -14.23
N SER A 555 10.12 26.69 -14.37
CA SER A 555 10.43 25.48 -15.17
C SER A 555 9.72 24.22 -14.63
N SER A 556 9.70 24.04 -13.31
CA SER A 556 8.97 22.95 -12.67
C SER A 556 7.45 23.13 -12.78
N LEU A 557 6.98 24.38 -12.71
CA LEU A 557 5.57 24.71 -12.86
C LEU A 557 5.09 24.46 -14.29
N ARG A 558 5.87 24.80 -15.34
CA ARG A 558 5.51 24.51 -16.74
C ARG A 558 5.26 23.02 -16.97
N LEU A 559 6.14 22.16 -16.46
CA LEU A 559 5.95 20.71 -16.53
C LEU A 559 4.70 20.27 -15.74
N HIS A 560 4.46 20.85 -14.56
CA HIS A 560 3.28 20.56 -13.75
C HIS A 560 1.97 20.94 -14.45
N VAL A 561 1.90 22.14 -15.02
CA VAL A 561 0.73 22.63 -15.77
C VAL A 561 0.51 21.79 -17.03
N SER A 562 1.58 21.38 -17.72
CA SER A 562 1.48 20.48 -18.88
C SER A 562 0.85 19.13 -18.51
N ARG A 563 1.28 18.54 -17.38
CA ARG A 563 0.69 17.30 -16.86
C ARG A 563 -0.79 17.47 -16.48
N ALA A 564 -1.11 18.56 -15.80
CA ALA A 564 -2.48 18.90 -15.43
C ALA A 564 -3.37 19.10 -16.65
N ASN A 565 -2.87 19.81 -17.67
CA ASN A 565 -3.55 20.05 -18.93
C ASN A 565 -3.86 18.74 -19.66
N TYR A 566 -2.87 17.87 -19.80
CA TYR A 566 -3.04 16.57 -20.44
C TYR A 566 -4.08 15.69 -19.72
N GLN A 567 -4.03 15.61 -18.39
CA GLN A 567 -5.05 14.87 -17.63
C GLN A 567 -6.45 15.49 -17.83
N ALA A 568 -6.56 16.83 -17.75
CA ALA A 568 -7.83 17.51 -17.96
C ALA A 568 -8.35 17.36 -19.41
N ALA A 569 -7.45 17.24 -20.39
CA ALA A 569 -7.80 17.02 -21.79
C ALA A 569 -8.41 15.64 -22.02
N ILE A 570 -7.91 14.60 -21.35
CA ILE A 570 -8.55 13.27 -21.31
C ILE A 570 -9.94 13.38 -20.68
N TRP A 571 -10.04 14.02 -19.52
CA TRP A 571 -11.30 14.18 -18.78
C TRP A 571 -12.37 14.96 -19.55
N ARG A 572 -11.99 15.99 -20.32
CA ARG A 572 -12.92 16.75 -21.17
C ARG A 572 -13.47 15.93 -22.32
N ARG A 573 -12.76 14.89 -22.75
CA ARG A 573 -13.19 13.96 -23.80
C ARG A 573 -13.86 12.69 -23.24
N ALA A 574 -14.23 12.68 -21.96
CA ALA A 574 -14.88 11.53 -21.31
C ALA A 574 -16.26 11.16 -21.90
N THR A 575 -16.87 12.06 -22.68
CA THR A 575 -18.15 11.81 -23.36
C THR A 575 -18.00 11.28 -24.79
N GLU A 576 -16.76 11.13 -25.28
CA GLU A 576 -16.40 10.53 -26.56
C GLU A 576 -15.95 9.08 -26.30
N ALA A 577 -16.39 8.11 -27.09
CA ALA A 577 -16.06 6.71 -26.82
C ALA A 577 -14.59 6.39 -27.13
N CYS A 578 -14.07 6.90 -28.24
CA CYS A 578 -12.71 6.67 -28.71
C CYS A 578 -12.00 7.99 -29.03
N PRO A 579 -11.72 8.85 -28.04
CA PRO A 579 -10.94 10.06 -28.27
C PRO A 579 -9.55 9.75 -28.81
N ASP A 580 -9.05 10.62 -29.68
CA ASP A 580 -7.65 10.59 -30.13
C ASP A 580 -6.76 11.20 -29.04
N ILE A 581 -6.14 10.33 -28.24
CA ILE A 581 -5.29 10.71 -27.11
C ILE A 581 -3.82 10.56 -27.56
N PRO A 582 -3.05 11.65 -27.65
CA PRO A 582 -1.64 11.59 -28.04
C PRO A 582 -0.80 10.88 -26.97
N SER A 583 0.47 10.59 -27.29
CA SER A 583 1.41 10.08 -26.28
C SER A 583 1.57 11.08 -25.12
N PRO A 584 1.69 10.63 -23.86
CA PRO A 584 2.00 11.53 -22.74
C PRO A 584 3.41 12.13 -22.81
N HIS A 585 4.30 11.58 -23.66
CA HIS A 585 5.64 12.11 -23.89
C HIS A 585 5.57 13.57 -24.39
N GLY A 586 6.35 14.46 -23.79
CA GLY A 586 6.32 15.89 -24.12
C GLY A 586 5.24 16.70 -23.40
N HIS A 587 4.23 16.05 -22.78
CA HIS A 587 3.20 16.71 -21.97
C HIS A 587 3.59 16.78 -20.48
N GLY A 588 4.88 16.98 -20.21
CA GLY A 588 5.46 16.97 -18.87
C GLY A 588 5.92 15.59 -18.38
N TRP A 589 5.67 14.52 -19.14
CA TRP A 589 6.34 13.22 -18.97
C TRP A 589 7.42 13.02 -20.04
N ASN A 590 8.41 12.21 -19.70
CA ASN A 590 9.50 11.80 -20.58
C ASN A 590 9.37 10.32 -20.91
#